data_AF-K8DWY3-F1
#
_entry.id   AF-K8DWY3-F1
#
_cell.length_a   1.000
_cell.length_b   1.000
_cell.length_c   1.000
_cell.angle_alpha   90.00
_cell.angle_beta   90.00
_cell.angle_gamma   90.00
#
_symmetry.space_group_name_H-M   'P 1'
#
loop_
_entity.id
_entity.type
_entity.pdbx_description
1 polymer ?
#
loop_
_entity_poly.entity_id
_entity_poly.type
_entity_poly.pdbx_seq_one_letter_code
_entity_poly.pdbx_strand_id
1 'polypeptide(L)'
;MIGMVTQIKEIRKRNQLKKLNALVKEILEVRQFLKYFDNLNLPDYQAMIDQLPQGIEPGLLIRLQQRQSLAYYGYFELKAREAALKKAIQKASDDLDNLLKFGE
;
A
#
# COMPACT_ATOMS: atom_id res chain seq x y z
N MET A 1 -22.51 37.04 -9.89
CA MET A 1 -21.20 36.44 -10.20
C MET A 1 -20.48 35.88 -8.97
N ILE A 2 -20.47 36.58 -7.83
CA ILE A 2 -19.75 36.14 -6.61
C ILE A 2 -20.27 34.80 -6.06
N GLY A 3 -21.59 34.60 -5.93
CA GLY A 3 -22.15 33.35 -5.36
C GLY A 3 -21.86 32.07 -6.17
N MET A 4 -21.68 32.19 -7.48
CA MET A 4 -21.41 31.05 -8.37
C MET A 4 -19.94 30.57 -8.24
N VAL A 5 -19.01 31.50 -8.02
CA VAL A 5 -17.59 31.19 -7.74
C VAL A 5 -17.43 30.51 -6.38
N THR A 6 -18.21 30.94 -5.37
CA THR A 6 -18.21 30.33 -4.03
C THR A 6 -18.70 28.88 -4.07
N GLN A 7 -19.79 28.60 -4.80
CA GLN A 7 -20.31 27.23 -4.98
C GLN A 7 -19.30 26.31 -5.69
N ILE A 8 -18.60 26.80 -6.73
CA ILE A 8 -17.57 26.02 -7.43
C ILE A 8 -16.40 25.68 -6.49
N LYS A 9 -15.94 26.63 -5.67
CA LYS A 9 -14.89 26.38 -4.67
C LYS A 9 -15.34 25.33 -3.64
N GLU A 10 -16.56 25.42 -3.13
CA GLU A 10 -17.10 24.43 -2.18
C GLU A 10 -17.20 23.02 -2.79
N ILE A 11 -17.68 22.90 -4.03
CA ILE A 11 -17.75 21.61 -4.74
C ILE A 11 -16.35 21.01 -4.88
N ARG A 12 -15.35 21.84 -5.24
CA ARG A 12 -13.95 21.39 -5.37
C ARG A 12 -13.38 20.90 -4.04
N LYS A 13 -13.63 21.59 -2.93
CA LYS A 13 -13.25 21.16 -1.57
C LYS A 13 -13.90 19.82 -1.21
N ARG A 14 -15.22 19.68 -1.43
CA ARG A 14 -15.95 18.42 -1.17
C ARG A 14 -15.40 17.24 -1.97
N ASN A 15 -15.07 17.46 -3.24
CA ASN A 15 -14.51 16.41 -4.10
C ASN A 15 -13.11 15.97 -3.63
N GLN A 16 -12.27 16.90 -3.19
CA GLN A 16 -10.96 16.57 -2.64
C GLN A 16 -11.06 15.80 -1.32
N LEU A 17 -11.97 16.19 -0.43
CA LEU A 17 -12.25 15.43 0.80
C LEU A 17 -12.74 14.02 0.52
N LYS A 18 -13.64 13.84 -0.47
CA LYS A 18 -14.09 12.50 -0.90
C LYS A 18 -12.92 11.66 -1.42
N LYS A 19 -12.03 12.25 -2.22
CA LYS A 19 -10.84 11.58 -2.74
C LYS A 19 -9.88 11.17 -1.62
N LEU A 20 -9.60 12.08 -0.69
CA LEU A 20 -8.76 11.79 0.47
C LEU A 20 -9.34 10.65 1.33
N ASN A 21 -10.64 10.69 1.62
CA ASN A 21 -11.32 9.62 2.35
C ASN A 21 -11.24 8.26 1.65
N ALA A 22 -11.33 8.22 0.31
CA ALA A 22 -11.17 6.98 -0.45
C ALA A 22 -9.74 6.42 -0.33
N LEU A 23 -8.72 7.28 -0.50
CA LEU A 23 -7.32 6.87 -0.37
C LEU A 23 -6.99 6.37 1.05
N VAL A 24 -7.55 7.03 2.08
CA VAL A 24 -7.36 6.63 3.49
C VAL A 24 -8.03 5.28 3.78
N LYS A 25 -9.21 5.01 3.22
CA LYS A 25 -9.83 3.68 3.33
C LYS A 25 -8.96 2.61 2.67
N GLU A 26 -8.49 2.86 1.46
CA GLU A 26 -7.67 1.91 0.71
C GLU A 26 -6.35 1.57 1.43
N ILE A 27 -5.66 2.57 2.00
CA ILE A 27 -4.41 2.30 2.75
C ILE A 27 -4.67 1.51 4.04
N LEU A 28 -5.82 1.68 4.70
CA LEU A 28 -6.19 0.90 5.88
C LEU A 28 -6.42 -0.57 5.52
N GLU A 29 -7.11 -0.83 4.41
CA GLU A 29 -7.32 -2.19 3.89
C GLU A 29 -5.98 -2.84 3.53
N VAL A 30 -5.12 -2.16 2.76
CA VAL A 30 -3.77 -2.66 2.41
C VAL A 30 -2.97 -2.99 3.67
N ARG A 31 -3.01 -2.13 4.69
CA ARG A 31 -2.32 -2.38 5.97
C ARG A 31 -2.90 -3.55 6.74
N GLN A 32 -4.22 -3.74 6.72
CA GLN A 32 -4.84 -4.92 7.31
C GLN A 32 -4.39 -6.20 6.60
N PHE A 33 -4.32 -6.19 5.27
CA PHE A 33 -3.77 -7.30 4.50
C PHE A 33 -2.31 -7.58 4.83
N LEU A 34 -1.46 -6.56 4.92
CA LEU A 34 -0.06 -6.69 5.29
C LEU A 34 0.14 -7.32 6.68
N LYS A 35 -0.72 -7.02 7.66
CA LYS A 35 -0.66 -7.62 9.00
C LYS A 35 -0.85 -9.14 8.99
N TYR A 36 -1.61 -9.70 8.03
CA TYR A 36 -1.70 -11.16 7.90
C TYR A 36 -0.36 -11.77 7.54
N PHE A 37 0.46 -11.07 6.74
CA PHE A 37 1.80 -11.53 6.37
C PHE A 37 2.82 -11.33 7.49
N ASP A 38 2.74 -10.25 8.27
CA ASP A 38 3.65 -10.04 9.40
C ASP A 38 3.48 -11.13 10.49
N ASN A 39 2.28 -11.71 10.62
CA ASN A 39 2.01 -12.84 11.52
C ASN A 39 2.36 -14.21 10.92
N LEU A 40 2.54 -14.29 9.61
CA LEU A 40 3.03 -15.50 8.96
C LEU A 40 4.53 -15.52 9.21
N ASN A 41 4.97 -16.34 10.16
CA ASN A 41 6.37 -16.60 10.44
C ASN A 41 6.96 -17.39 9.26
N LEU A 42 7.15 -16.71 8.13
CA LEU A 42 7.44 -17.31 6.84
C LEU A 42 8.84 -17.95 6.89
N PRO A 43 9.00 -19.24 6.50
CA PRO A 43 10.30 -19.88 6.45
C PRO A 43 11.26 -19.13 5.52
N ASP A 44 12.47 -18.88 6.00
CA ASP A 44 13.58 -18.43 5.16
C ASP A 44 14.13 -19.64 4.39
N TYR A 45 13.49 -19.97 3.28
CA TYR A 45 13.88 -21.10 2.46
C TYR A 45 15.30 -20.94 1.88
N GLN A 46 15.79 -19.70 1.70
CA GLN A 46 17.16 -19.49 1.22
C GLN A 46 18.16 -19.92 2.28
N ALA A 47 17.99 -19.45 3.52
CA ALA A 47 18.82 -19.88 4.64
C ALA A 47 18.76 -21.40 4.87
N MET A 48 17.58 -22.01 4.71
CA MET A 48 17.41 -23.47 4.80
C MET A 48 18.12 -24.22 3.67
N ILE A 49 18.11 -23.69 2.44
CA ILE A 49 18.83 -24.27 1.28
C ILE A 49 20.34 -24.17 1.51
N ASP A 50 20.82 -23.02 2.00
CA ASP A 50 22.25 -22.77 2.22
C ASP A 50 22.83 -23.65 3.35
N GLN A 51 22.00 -24.12 4.28
CA GLN A 51 22.37 -24.97 5.42
C GLN A 51 22.12 -26.47 5.17
N LEU A 52 21.74 -26.87 3.96
CA LEU A 52 21.49 -28.28 3.65
C LEU A 52 22.77 -29.13 3.82
N PRO A 53 22.69 -30.27 4.52
CA PRO A 53 23.77 -31.24 4.59
C PRO A 53 24.18 -31.74 3.18
N GLN A 54 25.48 -32.04 3.01
CA GLN A 54 25.98 -32.64 1.77
C GLN A 54 25.26 -33.96 1.47
N GLY A 55 24.79 -34.10 0.22
CA GLY A 55 24.07 -35.28 -0.26
C GLY A 55 22.54 -35.18 -0.19
N ILE A 56 21.98 -34.10 0.35
CA ILE A 56 20.53 -33.84 0.30
C ILE A 56 20.18 -32.92 -0.87
N GLU A 57 19.22 -33.33 -1.69
CA GLU A 57 18.77 -32.55 -2.84
C GLU A 57 17.84 -31.40 -2.42
N PRO A 58 18.11 -30.13 -2.84
CA PRO A 58 17.31 -28.97 -2.44
C PRO A 58 15.95 -28.89 -3.13
N GLY A 59 15.61 -29.83 -4.03
CA GLY A 59 14.47 -29.71 -4.95
C GLY A 59 13.10 -29.55 -4.28
N LEU A 60 12.90 -30.06 -3.05
CA LEU A 60 11.67 -29.81 -2.29
C LEU A 60 11.62 -28.37 -1.75
N LEU A 61 12.71 -27.89 -1.15
CA LEU A 61 12.80 -26.53 -0.59
C LEU A 61 12.68 -25.48 -1.70
N ILE A 62 13.31 -25.69 -2.86
CA ILE A 62 13.18 -24.80 -4.02
C ILE A 62 11.72 -24.73 -4.50
N ARG A 63 11.01 -25.86 -4.59
CA ARG A 63 9.59 -25.87 -4.98
C ARG A 63 8.69 -25.18 -3.96
N LEU A 64 8.98 -25.33 -2.67
CA LEU A 64 8.28 -24.63 -1.61
C LEU A 64 8.56 -23.11 -1.65
N GLN A 65 9.82 -22.72 -1.84
CA GLN A 65 10.24 -21.33 -2.05
C GLN A 65 9.54 -20.71 -3.25
N GLN A 66 9.43 -21.42 -4.38
CA GLN A 66 8.73 -20.96 -5.58
C GLN A 66 7.21 -20.80 -5.37
N ARG A 67 6.56 -21.73 -4.65
CA ARG A 67 5.15 -21.59 -4.27
C ARG A 67 4.92 -20.43 -3.32
N GLN A 68 5.81 -20.25 -2.34
CA GLN A 68 5.73 -19.15 -1.40
C GLN A 68 6.06 -17.80 -2.07
N SER A 69 6.97 -17.78 -3.05
CA SER A 69 7.32 -16.62 -3.87
C SER A 69 6.09 -15.96 -4.50
N LEU A 70 5.09 -16.73 -4.94
CA LEU A 70 3.83 -16.17 -5.44
C LEU A 70 3.06 -15.39 -4.35
N ALA A 71 3.05 -15.89 -3.11
CA ALA A 71 2.47 -15.17 -1.97
C ALA A 71 3.34 -13.99 -1.52
N TYR A 72 4.67 -14.13 -1.61
CA TYR A 72 5.66 -13.09 -1.33
C TYR A 72 5.61 -11.94 -2.34
N TYR A 73 5.32 -12.24 -3.61
CA TYR A 73 5.08 -11.26 -4.65
C TYR A 73 3.87 -10.39 -4.29
N GLY A 74 2.77 -11.01 -3.83
CA GLY A 74 1.61 -10.29 -3.32
C GLY A 74 1.94 -9.39 -2.12
N TYR A 75 2.80 -9.83 -1.19
CA TYR A 75 3.28 -9.00 -0.09
C TYR A 75 4.07 -7.76 -0.56
N PHE A 76 5.04 -7.95 -1.47
CA PHE A 76 5.83 -6.83 -1.99
C PHE A 76 4.99 -5.89 -2.86
N GLU A 77 4.02 -6.41 -3.61
CA GLU A 77 3.04 -5.61 -4.34
C GLU A 77 2.19 -4.77 -3.38
N LEU A 78 1.72 -5.35 -2.27
CA LEU A 78 0.99 -4.65 -1.22
C LEU A 78 1.87 -3.57 -0.53
N LYS A 79 3.16 -3.84 -0.30
CA LYS A 79 4.11 -2.82 0.22
C LYS A 79 4.32 -1.68 -0.76
N ALA A 80 4.51 -1.99 -2.05
CA ALA A 80 4.64 -0.99 -3.10
C ALA A 80 3.35 -0.16 -3.23
N ARG A 81 2.18 -0.80 -3.13
CA ARG A 81 0.87 -0.14 -3.11
C ARG A 81 0.72 0.76 -1.89
N GLU A 82 1.12 0.31 -0.69
CA GLU A 82 1.10 1.13 0.53
C GLU A 82 1.96 2.39 0.37
N ALA A 83 3.17 2.27 -0.20
CA ALA A 83 4.05 3.40 -0.46
C ALA A 83 3.47 4.38 -1.50
N ALA A 84 2.85 3.87 -2.56
CA ALA A 84 2.17 4.69 -3.56
C ALA A 84 0.97 5.44 -2.96
N LEU A 85 0.17 4.77 -2.12
CA LEU A 85 -0.97 5.38 -1.42
C LEU A 85 -0.52 6.46 -0.45
N LYS A 86 0.57 6.26 0.32
CA LYS A 86 1.14 7.32 1.18
C LYS A 86 1.47 8.58 0.38
N LYS A 87 2.13 8.44 -0.78
CA LYS A 87 2.45 9.58 -1.66
C LYS A 87 1.18 10.25 -2.21
N ALA A 88 0.18 9.46 -2.60
CA ALA A 88 -1.08 9.99 -3.12
C ALA A 88 -1.89 10.74 -2.05
N ILE A 89 -1.93 10.21 -0.82
CA ILE A 89 -2.57 10.86 0.34
C ILE A 89 -1.87 12.19 0.63
N GLN A 90 -0.53 12.19 0.72
CA GLN A 90 0.22 13.43 0.97
C GLN A 90 -0.11 14.49 -0.07
N LYS A 91 -0.05 14.13 -1.36
CA LYS A 91 -0.38 15.06 -2.44
C LYS A 91 -1.83 15.57 -2.35
N ALA A 92 -2.79 14.70 -2.05
CA ALA A 92 -4.19 15.10 -1.91
C ALA A 92 -4.42 16.02 -0.69
N SER A 93 -3.70 15.80 0.40
CA SER A 93 -3.67 16.69 1.56
C SER A 93 -3.07 18.05 1.21
N ASP A 94 -1.93 18.08 0.51
CA ASP A 94 -1.29 19.33 0.07
C ASP A 94 -2.20 20.13 -0.87
N ASP A 95 -2.87 19.45 -1.82
CA ASP A 95 -3.85 20.05 -2.72
C ASP A 95 -5.04 20.66 -1.95
N LEU A 96 -5.50 19.97 -0.90
CA LEU A 96 -6.58 20.45 -0.04
C LEU A 96 -6.14 21.67 0.78
N ASP A 97 -4.96 21.61 1.39
CA ASP A 97 -4.39 22.72 2.17
C ASP A 97 -4.20 23.97 1.32
N ASN A 98 -3.75 23.81 0.08
CA ASN A 98 -3.69 24.91 -0.87
C ASN A 98 -5.08 25.50 -1.14
N LEU A 99 -6.09 24.67 -1.37
CA LEU A 99 -7.48 25.15 -1.57
C LEU A 99 -8.07 25.83 -0.34
N LEU A 100 -7.60 25.51 0.85
CA LEU A 100 -7.99 26.18 2.10
C LEU A 100 -7.27 27.52 2.24
N LYS A 101 -5.95 27.58 1.99
CA LYS A 101 -5.13 28.79 2.07
C LYS A 101 -5.47 29.86 1.02
N PHE A 102 -5.90 29.47 -0.19
CA PHE A 102 -6.41 30.40 -1.22
C PHE A 102 -7.91 30.75 -1.04
N GLY A 103 -8.49 30.37 0.11
CA GLY A 103 -9.87 30.64 0.49
C GLY A 103 -10.03 31.67 1.61
N GLU A 104 -8.94 32.05 2.28
CA GLU A 104 -8.80 33.28 3.09
C GLU A 104 -8.42 34.46 2.19
#